data_AF-A0A1P8K929-F1
#
_entry.id   AF-A0A1P8K929-F1
#
_cell.length_a   1.000
_cell.length_b   1.000
_cell.length_c   1.000
_cell.angle_alpha   90.00
_cell.angle_beta   90.00
_cell.angle_gamma   90.00
#
_symmetry.space_group_name_H-M   'P 1'
#
loop_
_entity.id
_entity.type
_entity.pdbx_description
1 polymer ?
#
loop_
_entity_poly.entity_id
_entity_poly.type
_entity_poly.pdbx_seq_one_letter_code
_entity_poly.pdbx_strand_id
1 'polypeptide(L)'
;MPRYNAPFEIHVHGQVLLRADVQFDQLQDALKPLWKYAGARSLSDGASSSYEDEPGIKFDAQEHLLQMCWTVAGDDDFRQTLDEVCMNLNELAEAGAAIEVTFYDADFDEEEGQSGAESRDDFMMLFVGPNPAAIMQVQRDLLVQDLINMMERHFDGAELGGVVAEVDKLFTQRFDALVSSLEIGRPPRGPGGGHGGGHGGGRKPRHLH
;
A
#
# COMPACT_ATOMS: atom_id res chain seq x y z
N MET A 1 -28.30 -16.22 3.37
CA MET A 1 -28.19 -14.82 3.83
C MET A 1 -28.02 -13.99 2.57
N PRO A 2 -28.85 -12.97 2.33
CA PRO A 2 -28.87 -12.32 1.02
C PRO A 2 -27.55 -11.57 0.86
N ARG A 3 -26.89 -11.74 -0.28
CA ARG A 3 -25.84 -10.85 -0.78
C ARG A 3 -26.54 -9.50 -1.01
N TYR A 4 -26.67 -8.70 0.04
CA TYR A 4 -27.22 -7.36 -0.05
C TYR A 4 -26.22 -6.52 -0.84
N ASN A 5 -26.73 -5.81 -1.83
CA ASN A 5 -26.06 -5.01 -2.87
C ASN A 5 -24.59 -4.69 -2.60
N ALA A 6 -23.69 -5.08 -3.51
CA ALA A 6 -22.33 -4.56 -3.51
C ALA A 6 -22.39 -3.18 -4.19
N PRO A 7 -22.33 -2.06 -3.45
CA PRO A 7 -22.55 -0.73 -4.02
C PRO A 7 -21.41 -0.29 -4.94
N PHE A 8 -20.25 -0.97 -4.90
CA PHE A 8 -19.10 -0.60 -5.68
C PHE A 8 -18.63 -1.72 -6.61
N GLU A 9 -18.25 -1.30 -7.81
CA GLU A 9 -17.32 -2.02 -8.64
C GLU A 9 -15.90 -1.49 -8.37
N ILE A 10 -15.04 -2.35 -7.84
CA ILE A 10 -13.72 -1.95 -7.34
C ILE A 10 -12.64 -2.46 -8.28
N HIS A 11 -11.84 -1.53 -8.81
CA HIS A 11 -10.73 -1.78 -9.72
C HIS A 11 -9.42 -1.67 -8.96
N VAL A 12 -8.58 -2.69 -9.03
CA VAL A 12 -7.26 -2.74 -8.37
C VAL A 12 -6.17 -2.92 -9.42
N HIS A 13 -5.38 -1.87 -9.63
CA HIS A 13 -4.34 -1.80 -10.64
C HIS A 13 -2.97 -1.60 -10.01
N GLY A 14 -1.99 -2.39 -10.41
CA GLY A 14 -0.63 -2.18 -9.93
C GLY A 14 0.34 -3.27 -10.34
N GLN A 15 1.63 -2.96 -10.20
CA GLN A 15 2.71 -3.91 -10.41
C GLN A 15 3.68 -3.83 -9.25
N VAL A 16 3.97 -4.98 -8.63
CA VAL A 16 4.89 -5.06 -7.50
C VAL A 16 6.03 -5.97 -7.89
N LEU A 17 7.24 -5.41 -7.97
CA LEU A 17 8.46 -6.19 -8.11
C LEU A 17 8.71 -6.92 -6.79
N LEU A 18 8.76 -8.24 -6.85
CA LEU A 18 8.95 -9.14 -5.73
C LEU A 18 10.42 -9.51 -5.60
N ARG A 19 10.83 -9.89 -4.39
CA ARG A 19 12.16 -10.47 -4.22
C ARG A 19 12.30 -11.76 -5.00
N ALA A 20 13.53 -12.05 -5.43
CA ALA A 20 13.82 -13.22 -6.25
C ALA A 20 13.51 -14.57 -5.55
N ASP A 21 13.46 -14.60 -4.22
CA ASP A 21 13.16 -15.80 -3.44
C ASP A 21 11.66 -16.06 -3.25
N VAL A 22 10.79 -15.09 -3.57
CA VAL A 22 9.34 -15.21 -3.37
C VAL A 22 8.76 -16.32 -4.25
N GLN A 23 8.09 -17.27 -3.60
CA GLN A 23 7.37 -18.35 -4.25
C GLN A 23 5.86 -18.10 -4.24
N PHE A 24 5.14 -18.83 -5.10
CA PHE A 24 3.68 -18.72 -5.23
C PHE A 24 2.93 -18.90 -3.90
N ASP A 25 3.37 -19.83 -3.04
CA ASP A 25 2.71 -20.07 -1.75
C ASP A 25 2.77 -18.85 -0.82
N GLN A 26 3.91 -18.15 -0.78
CA GLN A 26 4.06 -16.92 0.00
C GLN A 26 3.15 -15.82 -0.54
N LEU A 27 3.06 -15.70 -1.86
CA LEU A 27 2.20 -14.73 -2.50
C LEU A 27 0.71 -15.05 -2.27
N GLN A 28 0.34 -16.33 -2.34
CA GLN A 28 -1.01 -16.79 -2.06
C GLN A 28 -1.43 -16.44 -0.62
N ASP A 29 -0.53 -16.62 0.34
CA ASP A 29 -0.78 -16.24 1.74
C ASP A 29 -0.87 -14.72 1.91
N ALA A 30 0.02 -13.96 1.26
CA ALA A 30 0.01 -12.50 1.33
C ALA A 30 -1.26 -11.87 0.73
N LEU A 31 -1.75 -12.43 -0.39
CA LEU A 31 -2.95 -11.98 -1.08
C LEU A 31 -4.25 -12.61 -0.55
N LYS A 32 -4.16 -13.36 0.56
CA LYS A 32 -5.32 -14.00 1.19
C LYS A 32 -6.51 -13.09 1.47
N PRO A 33 -6.33 -11.87 1.97
CA PRO A 33 -7.46 -10.99 2.19
C PRO A 33 -8.26 -10.72 0.89
N LEU A 34 -7.60 -10.53 -0.26
CA LEU A 34 -8.26 -10.27 -1.55
C LEU A 34 -9.12 -11.44 -2.01
N TRP A 35 -8.52 -12.63 -2.16
CA TRP A 35 -9.27 -13.78 -2.69
C TRP A 35 -10.29 -14.31 -1.68
N LYS A 36 -10.10 -14.07 -0.37
CA LYS A 36 -11.14 -14.32 0.63
C LYS A 36 -12.31 -13.35 0.50
N TYR A 37 -12.03 -12.07 0.27
CA TYR A 37 -13.05 -11.05 0.04
C TYR A 37 -13.94 -11.42 -1.15
N ALA A 38 -13.32 -11.87 -2.25
CA ALA A 38 -14.01 -12.38 -3.44
C ALA A 38 -14.77 -13.71 -3.21
N GLY A 39 -14.73 -14.29 -2.00
CA GLY A 39 -15.39 -15.55 -1.67
C GLY A 39 -14.70 -16.81 -2.21
N ALA A 40 -13.47 -16.67 -2.71
CA ALA A 40 -12.68 -17.77 -3.27
C ALA A 40 -11.95 -18.59 -2.19
N ARG A 41 -11.44 -19.75 -2.60
CA ARG A 41 -10.74 -20.70 -1.71
C ARG A 41 -9.23 -20.65 -1.81
N SER A 42 -8.70 -20.03 -2.85
CA SER A 42 -7.27 -19.92 -3.17
C SER A 42 -7.02 -18.71 -4.07
N LEU A 43 -5.76 -18.32 -4.24
CA LEU A 43 -5.40 -17.24 -5.16
C LEU A 43 -5.78 -17.61 -6.60
N SER A 44 -5.51 -18.85 -7.05
CA SER A 44 -5.87 -19.30 -8.39
C SER A 44 -7.38 -19.28 -8.68
N ASP A 45 -8.21 -19.40 -7.65
CA ASP A 45 -9.68 -19.40 -7.74
C ASP A 45 -10.24 -17.96 -7.69
N GLY A 46 -9.58 -17.05 -6.97
CA GLY A 46 -10.01 -15.65 -6.80
C GLY A 46 -9.26 -14.63 -7.66
N ALA A 47 -8.28 -15.05 -8.45
CA ALA A 47 -7.46 -14.16 -9.26
C ALA A 47 -8.16 -13.64 -10.52
N SER A 48 -9.21 -14.32 -11.00
CA SER A 48 -9.98 -13.87 -12.15
C SER A 48 -10.67 -12.55 -11.85
N SER A 49 -10.62 -11.63 -12.80
CA SER A 49 -11.39 -10.38 -12.73
C SER A 49 -12.86 -10.61 -13.06
N SER A 50 -13.72 -9.66 -12.68
CA SER A 50 -15.13 -9.60 -13.08
C SER A 50 -15.30 -9.42 -14.60
N TYR A 51 -14.32 -8.82 -15.26
CA TYR A 51 -14.28 -8.65 -16.72
C TYR A 51 -13.35 -9.69 -17.37
N GLU A 52 -13.83 -10.39 -18.41
CA GLU A 52 -13.08 -11.48 -19.07
C GLU A 52 -11.81 -11.00 -19.81
N ASP A 53 -11.81 -9.75 -20.28
CA ASP A 53 -10.67 -9.16 -21.00
C ASP A 53 -9.54 -8.72 -20.05
N GLU A 54 -9.81 -8.65 -18.74
CA GLU A 54 -8.82 -8.28 -17.75
C GLU A 54 -8.00 -9.51 -17.31
N PRO A 55 -6.67 -9.39 -17.23
CA PRO A 55 -5.82 -10.52 -16.88
C PRO A 55 -5.98 -10.97 -15.42
N GLY A 56 -6.57 -10.15 -14.55
CA GLY A 56 -6.74 -10.44 -13.14
C GLY A 56 -5.45 -10.26 -12.33
N ILE A 57 -5.29 -11.09 -11.30
CA ILE A 57 -4.08 -11.14 -10.47
C ILE A 57 -3.14 -12.21 -11.04
N LYS A 58 -1.94 -11.80 -11.47
CA LYS A 58 -0.94 -12.70 -12.05
C LYS A 58 0.39 -12.64 -11.32
N PHE A 59 1.01 -13.80 -11.18
CA PHE A 59 2.38 -13.92 -10.71
C PHE A 59 3.26 -14.43 -11.84
N ASP A 60 4.23 -13.62 -12.25
CA ASP A 60 5.30 -14.02 -13.14
C ASP A 60 6.52 -14.42 -12.31
N ALA A 61 6.81 -15.72 -12.26
CA ALA A 61 7.94 -16.25 -11.51
C ALA A 61 9.30 -16.01 -12.19
N GLN A 62 9.34 -15.72 -13.49
CA GLN A 62 10.58 -15.44 -14.23
C GLN A 62 11.00 -13.99 -14.02
N GLU A 63 10.05 -13.07 -14.10
CA GLU A 63 10.26 -11.64 -13.90
C GLU A 63 10.12 -11.21 -12.42
N HIS A 64 9.78 -12.15 -11.53
CA HIS A 64 9.48 -11.90 -10.11
C HIS A 64 8.46 -10.78 -9.93
N LEU A 65 7.39 -10.80 -10.72
CA LEU A 65 6.45 -9.70 -10.83
C LEU A 65 5.04 -10.14 -10.41
N LEU A 66 4.46 -9.43 -9.44
CA LEU A 66 3.02 -9.46 -9.20
C LEU A 66 2.37 -8.38 -10.07
N GLN A 67 1.42 -8.78 -10.92
CA GLN A 67 0.60 -7.88 -11.71
C GLN A 67 -0.84 -7.95 -11.22
N MET A 68 -1.47 -6.80 -11.01
CA MET A 68 -2.87 -6.66 -10.66
C MET A 68 -3.54 -5.79 -11.72
N CYS A 69 -4.49 -6.39 -12.43
CA CYS A 69 -5.52 -5.68 -13.19
C CYS A 69 -6.81 -6.45 -12.92
N TRP A 70 -7.40 -6.15 -11.76
CA TRP A 70 -8.40 -7.00 -11.13
C TRP A 70 -9.59 -6.18 -10.64
N THR A 71 -10.78 -6.61 -11.04
CA THR A 71 -12.05 -5.97 -10.73
C THR A 71 -12.93 -6.90 -9.92
N VAL A 72 -13.48 -6.38 -8.82
CA VAL A 72 -14.37 -7.12 -7.91
C VAL A 72 -15.54 -6.25 -7.45
N ALA A 73 -16.72 -6.87 -7.31
CA ALA A 73 -17.83 -6.22 -6.63
C ALA A 73 -17.58 -6.18 -5.11
N GLY A 74 -17.76 -5.03 -4.48
CA GLY A 74 -17.51 -4.87 -3.05
C GLY A 74 -18.24 -3.69 -2.42
N ASP A 75 -17.84 -3.39 -1.19
CA ASP A 75 -18.37 -2.33 -0.34
C ASP A 75 -17.19 -1.59 0.34
N ASP A 76 -17.50 -0.59 1.16
CA ASP A 76 -16.53 0.28 1.83
C ASP A 76 -15.51 -0.48 2.71
N ASP A 77 -15.89 -1.67 3.20
CA ASP A 77 -15.05 -2.55 4.02
C ASP A 77 -13.85 -3.13 3.26
N PHE A 78 -13.85 -3.07 1.92
CA PHE A 78 -12.70 -3.47 1.11
C PHE A 78 -11.45 -2.64 1.42
N ARG A 79 -11.59 -1.41 1.92
CA ARG A 79 -10.45 -0.58 2.35
C ARG A 79 -9.63 -1.23 3.47
N GLN A 80 -10.30 -1.91 4.41
CA GLN A 80 -9.60 -2.67 5.45
C GLN A 80 -8.85 -3.87 4.86
N THR A 81 -9.44 -4.52 3.86
CA THR A 81 -8.79 -5.63 3.13
C THR A 81 -7.50 -5.15 2.46
N LEU A 82 -7.52 -3.96 1.88
CA LEU A 82 -6.35 -3.35 1.23
C LEU A 82 -5.24 -3.01 2.22
N ASP A 83 -5.57 -2.53 3.43
CA ASP A 83 -4.58 -2.28 4.49
C ASP A 83 -3.79 -3.56 4.84
N GLU A 84 -4.50 -4.67 5.03
CA GLU A 84 -3.88 -5.97 5.33
C GLU A 84 -2.99 -6.46 4.17
N VAL A 85 -3.47 -6.30 2.93
CA VAL A 85 -2.69 -6.66 1.72
C VAL A 85 -1.42 -5.84 1.63
N CYS A 86 -1.50 -4.52 1.87
CA CYS A 86 -0.32 -3.66 1.85
C CYS A 86 0.71 -4.09 2.89
N MET A 87 0.26 -4.40 4.12
CA MET A 87 1.16 -4.91 5.16
C MET A 87 1.84 -6.21 4.74
N ASN A 88 1.10 -7.15 4.16
CA ASN A 88 1.65 -8.44 3.73
C ASN A 88 2.63 -8.28 2.55
N LEU A 89 2.32 -7.40 1.58
CA LEU A 89 3.16 -7.19 0.40
C LEU A 89 4.48 -6.48 0.71
N ASN A 90 4.54 -5.65 1.75
CA ASN A 90 5.79 -5.01 2.18
C ASN A 90 6.90 -6.03 2.43
N GLU A 91 6.56 -7.18 3.03
CA GLU A 91 7.52 -8.24 3.30
C GLU A 91 7.86 -9.08 2.07
N LEU A 92 7.24 -8.90 0.91
CA LEU A 92 7.56 -9.64 -0.33
C LEU A 92 8.18 -8.76 -1.41
N ALA A 93 7.95 -7.44 -1.35
CA ALA A 93 8.44 -6.48 -2.32
C ALA A 93 9.98 -6.35 -2.29
N GLU A 94 10.58 -6.26 -3.47
CA GLU A 94 12.01 -5.92 -3.67
C GLU A 94 12.22 -4.41 -3.71
N ALA A 95 11.26 -3.68 -4.26
CA ALA A 95 11.28 -2.23 -4.42
C ALA A 95 9.94 -1.61 -3.99
N GLY A 96 9.89 -0.28 -3.90
CA GLY A 96 8.62 0.41 -3.74
C GLY A 96 7.72 0.17 -4.95
N ALA A 97 6.40 0.18 -4.75
CA ALA A 97 5.41 0.09 -5.80
C ALA A 97 4.16 0.87 -5.41
N ALA A 98 3.45 1.37 -6.42
CA ALA A 98 2.13 1.97 -6.26
C ALA A 98 1.04 1.00 -6.72
N ILE A 99 -0.08 1.02 -6.00
CA ILE A 99 -1.29 0.28 -6.33
C ILE A 99 -2.43 1.28 -6.34
N GLU A 100 -3.07 1.43 -7.48
CA GLU A 100 -4.20 2.31 -7.71
C GLU A 100 -5.48 1.52 -7.45
N VAL A 101 -6.39 2.11 -6.67
CA VAL A 101 -7.70 1.51 -6.40
C VAL A 101 -8.78 2.53 -6.70
N THR A 102 -9.73 2.14 -7.54
CA THR A 102 -10.91 2.95 -7.85
C THR A 102 -12.17 2.22 -7.42
N PHE A 103 -13.04 2.91 -6.70
CA PHE A 103 -14.39 2.45 -6.34
C PHE A 103 -15.35 3.18 -7.26
N TYR A 104 -16.03 2.46 -8.16
CA TYR A 104 -17.09 3.02 -9.00
C TYR A 104 -18.45 2.70 -8.39
N ASP A 105 -19.32 3.71 -8.28
CA ASP A 105 -20.69 3.54 -7.77
C ASP A 105 -21.53 2.73 -8.77
N ALA A 106 -21.78 1.46 -8.43
CA ALA A 106 -22.51 0.54 -9.28
C ALA A 106 -24.00 0.87 -9.40
N ASP A 107 -24.54 1.69 -8.50
CA ASP A 107 -25.94 2.12 -8.49
C ASP A 107 -26.14 3.49 -9.15
N PHE A 108 -25.06 4.18 -9.57
CA PHE A 108 -25.14 5.50 -10.16
C PHE A 108 -25.41 5.42 -11.67
N ASP A 109 -26.52 6.03 -12.08
CA ASP A 109 -26.90 6.20 -13.48
C ASP A 109 -27.05 7.71 -13.78
N GLU A 110 -26.20 8.24 -14.67
CA GLU A 110 -26.22 9.65 -15.07
C GLU A 110 -27.50 10.04 -15.84
N GLU A 111 -28.13 9.09 -16.55
CA GLU A 111 -29.30 9.33 -17.39
C GLU A 111 -30.62 9.15 -16.62
N GLU A 112 -30.68 8.21 -15.68
CA GLU A 112 -31.88 7.90 -14.88
C GLU A 112 -31.86 8.49 -13.45
N GLY A 113 -30.75 9.10 -13.04
CA GLY A 113 -30.54 9.63 -11.70
C GLY A 113 -31.40 10.85 -11.33
N GLN A 114 -31.50 11.11 -10.02
CA GLN A 114 -32.09 12.36 -9.54
C GLN A 114 -31.23 13.55 -10.00
N SER A 115 -31.85 14.54 -10.64
CA SER A 115 -31.17 15.76 -11.07
C SER A 115 -30.32 16.38 -9.95
N GLY A 116 -29.00 16.32 -10.07
CA GLY A 116 -28.04 16.86 -9.10
C GLY A 116 -27.45 15.86 -8.11
N ALA A 117 -27.71 14.55 -8.27
CA ALA A 117 -26.95 13.51 -7.57
C ALA A 117 -25.52 13.43 -8.14
N GLU A 118 -24.53 13.30 -7.26
CA GLU A 118 -23.13 13.06 -7.61
C GLU A 118 -22.80 11.59 -7.38
N SER A 119 -21.91 11.03 -8.22
CA SER A 119 -21.41 9.67 -8.04
C SER A 119 -20.65 9.55 -6.71
N ARG A 120 -20.74 8.39 -6.06
CA ARG A 120 -19.96 8.05 -4.86
C ARG A 120 -18.56 7.53 -5.20
N ASP A 121 -18.09 7.74 -6.43
CA ASP A 121 -16.78 7.28 -6.87
C ASP A 121 -15.66 7.78 -5.96
N ASP A 122 -14.70 6.89 -5.68
CA ASP A 122 -13.54 7.21 -4.85
C ASP A 122 -12.27 6.61 -5.45
N PHE A 123 -11.15 7.31 -5.28
CA PHE A 123 -9.85 6.92 -5.79
C PHE A 123 -8.80 6.96 -4.68
N MET A 124 -8.06 5.87 -4.55
CA MET A 124 -7.02 5.72 -3.55
C MET A 124 -5.72 5.22 -4.17
N MET A 125 -4.61 5.86 -3.79
CA MET A 125 -3.26 5.41 -4.09
C MET A 125 -2.65 4.76 -2.86
N LEU A 126 -2.31 3.48 -2.99
CA LEU A 126 -1.61 2.71 -1.97
C LEU A 126 -0.14 2.55 -2.37
N PHE A 127 0.73 2.51 -1.38
CA PHE A 127 2.17 2.32 -1.61
C PHE A 127 2.69 1.19 -0.74
N VAL A 128 3.37 0.25 -1.36
CA VAL A 128 4.01 -0.89 -0.70
C VAL A 128 5.51 -0.89 -0.97
N GLY A 129 6.30 -1.49 -0.09
CA GLY A 129 7.73 -1.62 -0.30
C GLY A 129 8.46 -2.22 0.90
N PRO A 130 9.71 -2.67 0.71
CA PRO A 130 10.47 -3.37 1.75
C PRO A 130 10.80 -2.53 2.98
N ASN A 131 10.76 -1.20 2.84
CA ASN A 131 11.00 -0.26 3.92
C ASN A 131 10.40 1.12 3.59
N PRO A 132 10.30 2.04 4.56
CA PRO A 132 9.73 3.36 4.33
C PRO A 132 10.48 4.20 3.28
N ALA A 133 11.81 4.04 3.16
CA ALA A 133 12.59 4.79 2.17
C ALA A 133 12.21 4.40 0.74
N ALA A 134 12.01 3.10 0.48
CA ALA A 134 11.58 2.59 -0.83
C ALA A 134 10.17 3.10 -1.20
N ILE A 135 9.25 3.14 -0.24
CA ILE A 135 7.90 3.69 -0.42
C ILE A 135 7.97 5.19 -0.77
N MET A 136 8.74 5.96 0.00
CA MET A 136 8.88 7.40 -0.22
C MET A 136 9.52 7.72 -1.58
N GLN A 137 10.46 6.87 -2.03
CA GLN A 137 11.07 7.01 -3.35
C GLN A 137 10.03 6.92 -4.47
N VAL A 138 9.14 5.93 -4.43
CA VAL A 138 8.09 5.78 -5.46
C VAL A 138 7.03 6.88 -5.37
N GLN A 139 6.66 7.31 -4.17
CA GLN A 139 5.78 8.47 -3.98
C GLN A 139 6.38 9.74 -4.61
N ARG A 140 7.69 9.94 -4.45
CA ARG A 140 8.40 11.06 -5.07
C ARG A 140 8.40 10.93 -6.58
N ASP A 141 8.81 9.77 -7.09
CA ASP A 141 8.99 9.57 -8.52
C ASP A 141 7.67 9.74 -9.28
N LEU A 142 6.56 9.25 -8.72
CA LEU A 142 5.22 9.48 -9.27
C LEU A 142 4.83 10.96 -9.26
N LEU A 143 5.00 11.66 -8.13
CA LEU A 143 4.67 13.08 -8.08
C LEU A 143 5.50 13.91 -9.08
N VAL A 144 6.78 13.58 -9.21
CA VAL A 144 7.68 14.23 -10.16
C VAL A 144 7.22 13.97 -11.59
N GLN A 145 6.88 12.72 -11.94
CA GLN A 145 6.35 12.38 -13.26
C GLN A 145 5.05 13.12 -13.56
N ASP A 146 4.09 13.13 -12.64
CA ASP A 146 2.80 13.81 -12.82
C ASP A 146 2.97 15.31 -13.03
N LEU A 147 3.84 15.93 -12.23
CA LEU A 147 4.14 17.34 -12.33
C LEU A 147 4.83 17.68 -13.66
N ILE A 148 5.79 16.86 -14.09
CA ILE A 148 6.44 17.02 -15.40
C ILE A 148 5.40 16.89 -16.52
N ASN A 149 4.59 15.82 -16.51
CA ASN A 149 3.55 15.57 -17.51
C ASN A 149 2.54 16.72 -17.61
N MET A 150 2.20 17.35 -16.48
CA MET A 150 1.33 18.52 -16.46
C MET A 150 2.02 19.75 -17.05
N MET A 151 3.28 20.00 -16.68
CA MET A 151 4.01 21.21 -17.04
C MET A 151 4.59 21.20 -18.46
N GLU A 152 4.93 20.03 -19.02
CA GLU A 152 5.44 19.88 -20.39
C GLU A 152 4.44 20.32 -21.48
N ARG A 153 3.17 20.48 -21.12
CA ARG A 153 2.16 21.09 -22.00
C ARG A 153 2.42 22.58 -22.25
N HIS A 154 3.22 23.22 -21.40
CA HIS A 154 3.45 24.66 -21.38
C HIS A 154 4.93 25.06 -21.45
N PHE A 155 5.84 24.17 -21.04
CA PHE A 155 7.28 24.41 -20.93
C PHE A 155 8.07 23.27 -21.58
N ASP A 156 9.34 23.50 -21.93
CA ASP A 156 10.24 22.41 -22.34
C ASP A 156 10.65 21.59 -21.09
N GLY A 157 10.67 20.27 -21.19
CA GLY A 157 11.07 19.39 -20.08
C GLY A 157 12.46 19.71 -19.53
N ALA A 158 13.38 20.22 -20.37
CA ALA A 158 14.71 20.64 -19.94
C ALA A 158 14.69 21.85 -18.98
N GLU A 159 13.63 22.65 -18.99
CA GLU A 159 13.45 23.81 -18.09
C GLU A 159 12.90 23.41 -16.72
N LEU A 160 12.33 22.21 -16.60
CA LEU A 160 11.61 21.76 -15.39
C LEU A 160 12.52 21.26 -14.27
N GLY A 161 13.84 21.17 -14.49
CA GLY A 161 14.80 20.69 -13.49
C GLY A 161 14.77 21.48 -12.17
N GLY A 162 14.49 22.79 -12.23
CA GLY A 162 14.30 23.61 -11.03
C GLY A 162 13.08 23.22 -10.20
N VAL A 163 11.99 22.81 -10.85
CA VAL A 163 10.76 22.38 -10.17
C VAL A 163 10.95 21.01 -9.52
N VAL A 164 11.58 20.07 -10.24
CA VAL A 164 11.96 18.77 -9.68
C VAL A 164 12.82 18.94 -8.43
N ALA A 165 13.80 19.86 -8.48
CA ALA A 165 14.66 20.13 -7.33
C ALA A 165 13.90 20.68 -6.10
N GLU A 166 12.79 21.42 -6.28
CA GLU A 166 11.95 21.83 -5.15
C GLU A 166 11.14 20.67 -4.57
N VAL A 167 10.63 19.78 -5.41
CA VAL A 167 9.96 18.54 -4.95
C VAL A 167 10.93 17.68 -4.14
N ASP A 168 12.17 17.54 -4.61
CA ASP A 168 13.22 16.77 -3.94
C ASP A 168 13.51 17.29 -2.53
N LYS A 169 13.51 18.62 -2.36
CA LYS A 169 13.67 19.24 -1.03
C LYS A 169 12.53 18.87 -0.09
N LEU A 170 11.29 18.87 -0.56
CA LEU A 170 10.12 18.49 0.26
C LEU A 170 10.20 17.03 0.70
N PHE A 171 10.57 16.12 -0.20
CA PHE A 171 10.73 14.70 0.15
C PHE A 171 11.92 14.45 1.08
N THR A 172 13.03 15.16 0.89
CA THR A 172 14.19 15.10 1.79
C THR A 172 13.78 15.52 3.20
N GLN A 173 13.07 16.66 3.34
CA GLN A 173 12.59 17.12 4.65
C GLN A 173 11.65 16.12 5.32
N ARG A 174 10.75 15.49 4.56
CA ARG A 174 9.87 14.43 5.07
C ARG A 174 10.67 13.21 5.53
N PHE A 175 11.70 12.83 4.78
CA PHE A 175 12.54 11.68 5.11
C PHE A 175 13.31 11.93 6.41
N ASP A 176 13.92 13.12 6.54
CA ASP A 176 14.64 13.52 7.75
C ASP A 176 13.72 13.53 8.98
N ALA A 177 12.49 14.03 8.83
CA ALA A 177 11.49 14.01 9.89
C ALA A 177 11.10 12.57 10.30
N LEU A 178 10.93 11.68 9.32
CA LEU A 178 10.62 10.27 9.56
C LEU A 178 11.76 9.58 10.31
N VAL A 179 13.00 9.72 9.85
CA VAL A 179 14.18 9.13 10.49
C VAL A 179 14.33 9.64 11.92
N SER A 180 14.20 10.95 12.13
CA SER A 180 14.24 11.56 13.46
C SER A 180 13.18 10.97 14.39
N SER A 181 11.95 10.77 13.90
CA SER A 181 10.87 10.17 14.69
C SER A 181 11.16 8.71 15.11
N LEU A 182 11.78 7.92 14.22
CA LEU A 182 12.15 6.52 14.48
C LEU A 182 13.31 6.43 15.47
N GLU A 183 14.26 7.36 15.40
CA GLU A 183 15.36 7.47 16.37
C GLU A 183 14.87 7.88 17.76
N ILE A 184 13.90 8.80 17.84
CA ILE A 184 13.27 9.21 19.10
C ILE A 184 12.48 8.05 19.73
N GLY A 185 11.85 7.20 18.92
CA GLY A 185 11.12 6.01 19.38
C GLY A 185 12.02 4.85 19.86
N ARG A 186 13.33 4.92 19.60
CA ARG A 186 14.27 3.87 20.00
C ARG A 186 14.57 4.01 21.50
N PRO A 187 14.35 2.98 22.34
CA PRO A 187 14.75 3.04 23.74
C PRO A 187 16.26 3.33 23.81
N PRO A 188 16.70 4.19 24.74
CA PRO A 188 18.09 4.65 24.78
C PRO A 188 19.02 3.44 24.77
N ARG A 189 19.91 3.36 23.77
CA ARG A 189 21.06 2.45 23.85
C ARG A 189 21.94 2.98 24.99
N GLY A 190 21.79 2.36 26.16
CA GLY A 190 22.52 2.74 27.36
C GLY A 190 24.03 2.75 27.11
N PRO A 191 24.75 3.80 27.52
CA PRO A 191 26.20 3.81 27.46
C PRO A 191 26.76 2.93 28.58
N GLY A 192 27.42 1.83 28.22
CA GLY A 192 28.47 1.16 29.01
C GLY A 192 28.17 0.71 30.46
N GLY A 193 28.35 -0.59 30.72
CA GLY A 193 28.46 -1.10 32.09
C GLY A 193 29.14 -2.46 32.16
N GLY A 194 30.47 -2.46 32.24
CA GLY A 194 31.25 -3.64 32.60
C GLY A 194 31.19 -3.95 34.11
N HIS A 195 31.41 -5.22 34.44
CA HIS A 195 31.95 -5.77 35.69
C HIS A 195 31.28 -5.45 37.06
N GLY A 196 30.94 -6.53 37.78
CA GLY A 196 30.61 -6.56 39.22
C GLY A 196 29.18 -7.06 39.45
N GLY A 197 28.88 -8.13 40.17
CA GLY A 197 29.51 -8.67 41.37
C GLY A 197 28.50 -8.56 42.52
N GLY A 198 27.98 -9.69 43.01
CA GLY A 198 27.58 -9.85 44.41
C GLY A 198 26.13 -9.51 44.84
N HIS A 199 25.45 -10.56 45.31
CA HIS A 199 24.76 -10.67 46.61
C HIS A 199 23.55 -9.79 47.01
N GLY A 200 22.51 -10.50 47.50
CA GLY A 200 21.63 -10.08 48.59
C GLY A 200 20.31 -9.46 48.11
N GLY A 201 19.11 -10.00 48.36
CA GLY A 201 18.64 -10.61 49.60
C GLY A 201 17.87 -9.57 50.42
N GLY A 202 16.53 -9.72 50.50
CA GLY A 202 15.78 -9.21 51.66
C GLY A 202 14.64 -8.21 51.41
N ARG A 203 13.43 -8.74 51.53
CA ARG A 203 12.29 -8.22 52.32
C ARG A 203 11.72 -6.81 52.03
N LYS A 204 10.50 -6.82 51.47
CA LYS A 204 9.50 -5.75 51.62
C LYS A 204 9.23 -5.43 53.10
N PRO A 205 8.90 -4.17 53.42
CA PRO A 205 7.86 -3.87 54.40
C PRO A 205 6.65 -3.16 53.76
N ARG A 206 5.48 -3.57 54.24
CA ARG A 206 4.19 -2.86 54.16
C ARG A 206 4.36 -1.46 54.75
N HIS A 207 3.51 -0.49 54.36
CA HIS A 207 2.60 0.18 55.30
C HIS A 207 1.49 0.94 54.56
N LEU A 208 0.28 0.78 55.10
CA LEU A 208 -0.91 1.61 54.96
C LEU A 208 -0.63 3.02 55.53
N HIS A 209 -1.15 4.05 54.88
CA HIS A 209 -2.32 4.81 55.33
C HIS A 209 -2.97 5.50 54.13
#